data_AF-A0A0A1ZY59-F1
#
_entry.id   AF-A0A0A1ZY59-F1
#
_cell.length_a   1.000
_cell.length_b   1.000
_cell.length_c   1.000
_cell.angle_alpha   90.00
_cell.angle_beta   90.00
_cell.angle_gamma   90.00
#
_symmetry.space_group_name_H-M   'P 1'
#
loop_
_entity.id
_entity.type
_entity.pdbx_description
1 polymer ?
#
loop_
_entity_poly.entity_id
_entity_poly.type
_entity_poly.pdbx_seq_one_letter_code
_entity_poly.pdbx_strand_id
1 'polypeptide(L)'
;MLIGISSYYGEVNFKDNEKQAEDLRVFNAKKELREIGSRRGLEFFKECEKSDVNLENYNKKNHFKYDLIIFWDIPNLINLLKINLRNIIFKKRTILIIEDTPVARSRNLLIIPFLFHKIIINTIDSNFKFRNYKTSTFTLPTLPSVNEIKEMKSFISNSKRKKKINYIASNKSALNKNSSFLFRERIVKDLNLYESKIFDLYGNGWERRQIPMDMPLIFLIVRNKYIKKLVLNFINIFRYSTKSNGMVKLKSETLNQYDFSLAIEPFLGSPKIVLEKLFDPMLAGSIPIYYGPDISSIPNDCYLRIKKSGALKQISNYVNKMSKEKKEIYRRNIYEFLISKAADKYRYKTYAKFLLNEIVS
;
A
#
# COMPACT_ATOMS: atom_id res chain seq x y z
N MET A 1 11.93 -26.01 9.78
CA MET A 1 12.59 -24.73 10.19
C MET A 1 11.61 -23.91 11.02
N LEU A 2 12.01 -23.38 12.19
CA LEU A 2 11.15 -22.55 13.04
C LEU A 2 11.50 -21.06 12.92
N ILE A 3 10.55 -20.25 12.47
CA ILE A 3 10.72 -18.81 12.24
C ILE A 3 9.91 -18.00 13.25
N GLY A 4 10.57 -17.04 13.90
CA GLY A 4 9.91 -16.03 14.72
C GLY A 4 9.60 -14.77 13.92
N ILE A 5 8.33 -14.37 13.82
CA ILE A 5 7.90 -13.14 13.17
C ILE A 5 7.69 -12.04 14.21
N SER A 6 8.38 -10.91 14.03
CA SER A 6 8.20 -9.69 14.81
C SER A 6 7.48 -8.64 13.95
N SER A 7 6.25 -8.29 14.34
CA SER A 7 5.47 -7.21 13.73
C SER A 7 5.38 -5.98 14.64
N TYR A 8 5.26 -4.79 14.03
CA TYR A 8 5.05 -3.51 14.72
C TYR A 8 3.68 -3.44 15.43
N TYR A 9 2.67 -4.12 14.89
CA TYR A 9 1.42 -4.40 15.59
C TYR A 9 1.73 -5.48 16.62
N GLY A 10 1.75 -5.13 17.91
CA GLY A 10 2.06 -6.07 18.98
C GLY A 10 1.24 -7.36 18.86
N GLU A 11 1.88 -8.49 19.17
CA GLU A 11 1.28 -9.84 19.23
C GLU A 11 0.10 -10.03 18.26
N VAL A 12 0.34 -9.92 16.96
CA VAL A 12 -0.65 -10.39 15.97
C VAL A 12 -0.66 -11.90 16.11
N ASN A 13 -1.62 -12.46 16.83
CA ASN A 13 -1.78 -13.90 16.96
C ASN A 13 -2.04 -14.49 15.57
N PHE A 14 -0.99 -14.94 14.87
CA PHE A 14 -1.07 -15.34 13.46
C PHE A 14 -1.99 -16.54 13.22
N LYS A 15 -2.34 -17.31 14.27
CA LYS A 15 -3.37 -18.36 14.25
C LYS A 15 -4.80 -17.82 14.12
N ASP A 16 -5.06 -16.56 14.47
CA ASP A 16 -6.38 -15.94 14.31
C ASP A 16 -6.64 -15.46 12.86
N ASN A 17 -5.63 -15.51 11.98
CA ASN A 17 -5.75 -15.11 10.57
C ASN A 17 -6.59 -16.09 9.73
N GLU A 18 -6.72 -17.36 10.14
CA GLU A 18 -7.65 -18.30 9.47
C GLU A 18 -9.12 -17.88 9.60
N LYS A 19 -9.46 -17.15 10.67
CA LYS A 19 -10.83 -16.65 10.91
C LYS A 19 -11.10 -15.24 10.36
N GLN A 20 -10.06 -14.49 9.97
CA GLN A 20 -10.17 -13.04 9.69
C GLN A 20 -9.71 -12.60 8.30
N ALA A 21 -9.11 -13.48 7.49
CA ALA A 21 -8.61 -13.14 6.17
C ALA A 21 -9.69 -13.23 5.07
N GLU A 22 -10.77 -12.46 5.20
CA GLU A 22 -11.56 -12.05 4.02
C GLU A 22 -11.03 -10.70 3.54
N ASP A 23 -10.55 -10.67 2.30
CA ASP A 23 -10.10 -9.44 1.66
C ASP A 23 -11.30 -8.49 1.56
N LEU A 24 -11.30 -7.37 2.28
CA LEU A 24 -12.29 -6.29 2.10
C LEU A 24 -12.26 -5.68 0.68
N ARG A 25 -11.38 -6.17 -0.20
CA ARG A 25 -11.40 -5.89 -1.64
C ARG A 25 -12.34 -6.82 -2.44
N VAL A 26 -12.85 -7.92 -1.87
CA VAL A 26 -13.72 -8.90 -2.55
C VAL A 26 -14.82 -9.43 -1.61
N PHE A 27 -16.04 -8.93 -1.84
CA PHE A 27 -17.33 -9.61 -1.70
C PHE A 27 -17.54 -10.61 -0.55
N ASN A 28 -18.05 -10.11 0.57
CA ASN A 28 -19.09 -10.83 1.33
C ASN A 28 -19.94 -9.83 2.13
N ALA A 29 -21.26 -9.83 1.88
CA ALA A 29 -22.22 -8.96 2.57
C ALA A 29 -22.54 -9.41 4.01
N LYS A 30 -21.80 -10.37 4.57
CA LYS A 30 -22.02 -10.91 5.91
C LYS A 30 -20.69 -11.22 6.61
N LYS A 31 -19.99 -10.17 7.06
CA LYS A 31 -19.24 -10.10 8.33
C LYS A 31 -18.42 -8.81 8.36
N GLU A 32 -18.54 -8.05 9.44
CA GLU A 32 -17.63 -6.96 9.73
C GLU A 32 -16.29 -7.56 10.19
N LEU A 33 -15.28 -7.57 9.31
CA LEU A 33 -13.92 -7.94 9.67
C LEU A 33 -13.01 -6.73 9.48
N ARG A 34 -12.27 -6.37 10.54
CA ARG A 34 -11.20 -5.37 10.47
C ARG A 34 -9.95 -6.04 9.89
N GLU A 35 -9.26 -5.32 9.02
CA GLU A 35 -8.06 -5.77 8.31
C GLU A 35 -6.92 -6.08 9.31
N ILE A 36 -6.78 -7.35 9.71
CA ILE A 36 -5.62 -7.89 10.41
C ILE A 36 -5.25 -9.17 9.65
N GLY A 37 -4.12 -9.15 8.95
CA GLY A 37 -3.66 -10.28 8.11
C GLY A 37 -4.07 -10.16 6.63
N SER A 38 -3.39 -9.30 5.88
CA SER A 38 -3.58 -9.17 4.42
C SER A 38 -3.46 -10.51 3.69
N ARG A 39 -4.27 -10.74 2.65
CA ARG A 39 -4.29 -11.92 1.76
C ARG A 39 -2.90 -12.44 1.30
N ARG A 40 -1.93 -11.54 1.11
CA ARG A 40 -0.51 -11.87 0.85
C ARG A 40 0.15 -12.70 1.96
N GLY A 41 -0.14 -12.39 3.23
CA GLY A 41 0.37 -13.11 4.39
C GLY A 41 -0.23 -14.50 4.50
N LEU A 42 -1.53 -14.65 4.16
CA LEU A 42 -2.18 -15.95 4.08
C LEU A 42 -1.54 -16.83 3.01
N GLU A 43 -1.30 -16.31 1.81
CA GLU A 43 -0.62 -17.07 0.75
C GLU A 43 0.81 -17.43 1.14
N PHE A 44 1.54 -16.52 1.79
CA PHE A 44 2.87 -16.80 2.31
C PHE A 44 2.87 -17.91 3.36
N PHE A 45 1.89 -17.92 4.28
CA PHE A 45 1.71 -18.96 5.28
C PHE A 45 1.46 -20.32 4.62
N LYS A 46 0.53 -20.40 3.67
CA LYS A 46 0.24 -21.63 2.92
C LYS A 46 1.46 -22.20 2.21
N GLU A 47 2.32 -21.36 1.63
CA GLU A 47 3.55 -21.84 0.98
C GLU A 47 4.60 -22.30 2.01
N CYS A 48 4.65 -21.68 3.20
CA CYS A 48 5.51 -22.14 4.30
C CYS A 48 5.08 -23.51 4.85
N GLU A 49 3.77 -23.70 5.09
CA GLU A 49 3.24 -24.99 5.58
C GLU A 49 3.54 -26.15 4.63
N LYS A 50 3.39 -25.92 3.31
CA LYS A 50 3.74 -26.93 2.29
C LYS A 50 5.22 -27.31 2.26
N SER A 51 6.08 -26.52 2.91
CA SER A 51 7.53 -26.63 2.86
C SER A 51 8.14 -26.93 4.23
N ASP A 52 7.35 -27.40 5.20
CA ASP A 52 7.76 -27.69 6.58
C ASP A 52 8.47 -26.50 7.28
N VAL A 53 8.05 -25.28 6.93
CA VAL A 53 8.48 -24.04 7.55
C VAL A 53 7.42 -23.58 8.54
N ASN A 54 7.73 -23.71 9.83
CA ASN A 54 6.84 -23.33 10.91
C ASN A 54 6.99 -21.84 11.23
N LEU A 55 5.90 -21.10 11.10
CA LEU A 55 5.84 -19.67 11.43
C LEU A 55 5.19 -19.47 12.80
N GLU A 56 5.84 -18.72 13.68
CA GLU A 56 5.30 -18.34 14.97
C GLU A 56 5.53 -16.87 15.27
N ASN A 57 4.72 -16.31 16.18
CA ASN A 57 5.02 -15.03 16.79
C ASN A 57 6.35 -15.08 17.53
N TYR A 58 7.22 -14.12 17.24
CA TYR A 58 8.49 -14.01 17.94
C TYR A 58 8.27 -13.71 19.42
N ASN A 59 8.56 -14.70 20.26
CA ASN A 59 8.61 -14.57 21.72
C ASN A 59 10.04 -14.32 22.21
N LYS A 60 10.28 -13.13 22.76
CA LYS A 60 11.58 -12.71 23.32
C LYS A 60 12.13 -13.62 24.41
N LYS A 61 11.28 -14.30 25.19
CA LYS A 61 11.72 -15.22 26.26
C LYS A 61 12.36 -16.48 25.69
N ASN A 62 11.94 -16.88 24.49
CA ASN A 62 12.38 -18.12 23.83
C ASN A 62 13.25 -17.82 22.61
N HIS A 63 14.04 -16.74 22.62
CA HIS A 63 14.84 -16.32 21.46
C HIS A 63 15.71 -17.45 20.87
N PHE A 64 16.24 -18.33 21.72
CA PHE A 64 17.12 -19.43 21.32
C PHE A 64 16.43 -20.48 20.43
N LYS A 65 15.09 -20.61 20.48
CA LYS A 65 14.38 -21.69 19.76
C LYS A 65 14.22 -21.44 18.27
N TYR A 66 14.33 -20.19 17.81
CA TYR A 66 14.11 -19.84 16.41
C TYR A 66 15.38 -20.07 15.59
N ASP A 67 15.24 -20.56 14.37
CA ASP A 67 16.32 -20.67 13.40
C ASP A 67 16.55 -19.32 12.70
N LEU A 68 15.46 -18.59 12.49
CA LEU A 68 15.41 -17.31 11.79
C LEU A 68 14.41 -16.36 12.46
N ILE A 69 14.74 -15.08 12.49
CA ILE A 69 13.84 -14.02 12.96
C ILE A 69 13.52 -13.09 11.79
N ILE A 70 12.24 -12.93 11.48
CA ILE A 70 11.75 -12.01 10.45
C ILE A 70 11.14 -10.80 11.13
N PHE A 71 11.53 -9.62 10.65
CA PHE A 71 10.94 -8.35 11.01
C PHE A 71 10.02 -7.91 9.87
N TRP A 72 8.72 -7.91 10.13
CA TRP A 72 7.71 -7.44 9.18
C TRP A 72 7.43 -5.97 9.46
N ASP A 73 8.10 -5.10 8.69
CA ASP A 73 8.31 -3.67 9.00
C ASP A 73 9.33 -3.42 10.13
N ILE A 74 9.81 -2.17 10.21
CA ILE A 74 10.88 -1.76 11.13
C ILE A 74 10.31 -1.67 12.55
N PRO A 75 10.82 -2.46 13.52
CA PRO A 75 10.36 -2.38 14.90
C PRO A 75 10.67 -1.02 15.51
N ASN A 76 9.97 -0.69 16.60
CA ASN A 76 10.41 0.43 17.42
C ASN A 76 11.83 0.16 17.96
N LEU A 77 12.59 1.25 18.17
CA LEU A 77 14.00 1.18 18.56
C LEU A 77 14.24 0.33 19.81
N ILE A 78 13.37 0.42 20.82
CA ILE A 78 13.51 -0.33 22.09
C ILE A 78 13.40 -1.84 21.84
N ASN A 79 12.43 -2.28 21.04
CA ASN A 79 12.25 -3.69 20.70
C ASN A 79 13.40 -4.19 19.83
N LEU A 80 13.84 -3.38 18.86
CA LEU A 80 14.99 -3.72 18.01
C LEU A 80 16.26 -3.92 18.84
N LEU A 81 16.56 -3.01 19.76
CA LEU A 81 17.73 -3.13 20.65
C LEU A 81 17.66 -4.39 21.52
N LYS A 82 16.48 -4.70 22.09
CA LYS A 82 16.29 -5.92 22.90
C LYS A 82 16.55 -7.20 22.11
N ILE A 83 16.14 -7.23 20.84
CA ILE A 83 16.34 -8.39 19.98
C ILE A 83 17.81 -8.49 19.58
N ASN A 84 18.44 -7.38 19.19
CA ASN A 84 19.85 -7.35 18.83
C ASN A 84 20.77 -7.74 19.98
N LEU A 85 20.50 -7.27 21.20
CA LEU A 85 21.27 -7.67 22.40
C LEU A 85 21.22 -9.19 22.64
N ARG A 86 20.06 -9.81 22.46
CA ARG A 86 19.94 -11.28 22.53
C ARG A 86 20.68 -11.94 21.38
N ASN A 87 20.63 -11.34 20.20
CA ASN A 87 21.25 -11.89 19.00
C ASN A 87 22.78 -11.86 19.03
N ILE A 88 23.40 -11.02 19.87
CA ILE A 88 24.85 -11.08 20.15
C ILE A 88 25.23 -12.46 20.71
N ILE A 89 24.38 -13.02 21.58
CA ILE A 89 24.61 -14.31 22.25
C ILE A 89 24.22 -15.47 21.33
N PHE A 90 22.99 -15.42 20.80
CA PHE A 90 22.39 -16.57 20.10
C PHE A 90 22.66 -16.61 18.60
N LYS A 91 23.19 -15.50 18.02
CA LYS A 91 23.62 -15.38 16.62
C LYS A 91 22.58 -15.88 15.60
N LYS A 92 21.30 -15.58 15.83
CA LYS A 92 20.21 -15.95 14.93
C LYS A 92 20.27 -15.10 13.66
N ARG A 93 19.91 -15.71 12.54
CA ARG A 93 19.75 -14.99 11.28
C ARG A 93 18.56 -14.02 11.41
N THR A 94 18.69 -12.83 10.84
CA THR A 94 17.65 -11.78 10.89
C THR A 94 17.36 -11.22 9.51
N ILE A 95 16.08 -11.18 9.12
CA ILE A 95 15.62 -10.61 7.85
C ILE A 95 14.62 -9.50 8.12
N LEU A 96 14.79 -8.35 7.48
CA LEU A 96 13.80 -7.27 7.48
C LEU A 96 13.02 -7.27 6.16
N ILE A 97 11.69 -7.28 6.24
CA ILE A 97 10.80 -7.12 5.08
C ILE A 97 10.18 -5.72 5.14
N ILE A 98 10.37 -4.94 4.08
CA ILE A 98 9.85 -3.58 3.93
C ILE A 98 8.85 -3.57 2.76
N GLU A 99 7.55 -3.56 3.07
CA GLU A 99 6.48 -3.55 2.07
C GLU A 99 6.02 -2.14 1.67
N ASP A 100 6.04 -1.18 2.61
CA ASP A 100 5.70 0.21 2.33
C ASP A 100 6.99 1.04 2.15
N THR A 101 6.82 2.28 1.74
CA THR A 101 7.89 3.23 1.51
C THR A 101 8.77 3.39 2.75
N PRO A 102 10.10 3.20 2.66
CA PRO A 102 11.02 3.28 3.81
C PRO A 102 11.09 4.67 4.46
N VAL A 103 10.37 5.63 3.89
CA VAL A 103 10.27 7.02 4.30
C VAL A 103 9.35 7.24 5.49
N ALA A 104 8.35 6.38 5.71
CA ALA A 104 7.22 6.72 6.57
C ALA A 104 7.53 6.80 8.07
N ARG A 105 8.62 6.20 8.60
CA ARG A 105 8.86 6.25 10.06
C ARG A 105 10.26 5.96 10.61
N SER A 106 11.16 5.29 9.89
CA SER A 106 12.34 4.73 10.57
C SER A 106 13.63 4.66 9.73
N ARG A 107 13.77 5.48 8.67
CA ARG A 107 14.98 5.52 7.82
C ARG A 107 16.29 5.68 8.59
N ASN A 108 16.22 6.34 9.75
CA ASN A 108 17.38 6.61 10.60
C ASN A 108 17.87 5.33 11.27
N LEU A 109 16.98 4.38 11.62
CA LEU A 109 17.40 3.09 12.17
C LEU A 109 18.20 2.30 11.15
N LEU A 110 17.78 2.33 9.89
CA LEU A 110 18.50 1.67 8.81
C LEU A 110 19.87 2.30 8.50
N ILE A 111 20.30 3.36 9.21
CA ILE A 111 21.68 3.91 9.12
C ILE A 111 22.64 2.99 9.85
N ILE A 112 22.19 2.43 10.97
CA ILE A 112 23.01 1.59 11.82
C ILE A 112 23.33 0.32 11.01
N PRO A 113 24.59 -0.04 10.78
CA PRO A 113 24.96 -1.24 10.06
C PRO A 113 24.67 -2.50 10.90
N PHE A 114 24.55 -3.65 10.23
CA PHE A 114 24.44 -4.98 10.87
C PHE A 114 23.23 -5.21 11.78
N LEU A 115 22.19 -4.36 11.71
CA LEU A 115 20.93 -4.62 12.43
C LEU A 115 20.21 -5.86 11.88
N PHE A 116 20.38 -6.12 10.58
CA PHE A 116 19.77 -7.21 9.85
C PHE A 116 20.82 -7.89 8.98
N HIS A 117 20.71 -9.21 8.80
CA HIS A 117 21.58 -9.94 7.86
C HIS A 117 21.17 -9.66 6.41
N LYS A 118 19.88 -9.43 6.16
CA LYS A 118 19.31 -9.20 4.82
C LYS A 118 18.08 -8.30 4.91
N ILE A 119 17.90 -7.46 3.89
CA ILE A 119 16.70 -6.63 3.71
C ILE A 119 15.99 -7.05 2.43
N ILE A 120 14.72 -7.39 2.56
CA ILE A 120 13.82 -7.66 1.44
C ILE A 120 12.93 -6.42 1.29
N ILE A 121 12.99 -5.75 0.14
CA ILE A 121 12.35 -4.44 -0.04
C ILE A 121 11.42 -4.40 -1.25
N ASN A 122 10.25 -3.80 -1.06
CA ASN A 122 9.32 -3.51 -2.14
C ASN A 122 9.91 -2.44 -3.06
N THR A 123 10.11 -2.77 -4.33
CA THR A 123 10.47 -1.84 -5.38
C THR A 123 10.28 -2.45 -6.77
N ILE A 124 10.04 -1.61 -7.76
CA ILE A 124 10.08 -1.99 -9.18
C ILE A 124 11.51 -1.88 -9.77
N ASP A 125 12.48 -1.37 -9.02
CA ASP A 125 13.87 -1.24 -9.45
C ASP A 125 14.56 -2.62 -9.37
N SER A 126 15.06 -3.15 -10.48
CA SER A 126 15.54 -4.54 -10.61
C SER A 126 16.81 -4.88 -9.82
N ASN A 127 17.56 -3.89 -9.34
CA ASN A 127 18.85 -4.06 -8.66
C ASN A 127 19.04 -3.06 -7.52
N PHE A 128 17.95 -2.70 -6.83
CA PHE A 128 18.02 -1.71 -5.77
C PHE A 128 18.88 -2.22 -4.60
N LYS A 129 19.96 -1.50 -4.29
CA LYS A 129 20.80 -1.75 -3.12
C LYS A 129 20.44 -0.78 -1.99
N PHE A 130 20.31 -1.32 -0.78
CA PHE A 130 20.05 -0.53 0.41
C PHE A 130 21.30 -0.47 1.28
N ARG A 131 22.05 0.63 1.19
CA ARG A 131 23.29 0.87 1.97
C ARG A 131 24.24 -0.35 1.92
N ASN A 132 24.67 -0.84 3.08
CA ASN A 132 25.62 -1.94 3.26
C ASN A 132 24.92 -3.29 3.46
N TYR A 133 23.62 -3.39 3.18
CA TYR A 133 22.86 -4.61 3.41
C TYR A 133 22.77 -5.47 2.16
N LYS A 134 22.84 -6.80 2.33
CA LYS A 134 22.37 -7.74 1.30
C LYS A 134 20.89 -7.47 1.05
N THR A 135 20.54 -7.26 -0.21
CA THR A 135 19.21 -6.81 -0.61
C THR A 135 18.60 -7.74 -1.63
N SER A 136 17.30 -7.98 -1.46
CA SER A 136 16.45 -8.63 -2.46
C SER A 136 15.21 -7.77 -2.65
N THR A 137 14.70 -7.74 -3.87
CA THR A 137 13.61 -6.83 -4.25
C THR A 137 12.39 -7.60 -4.71
N PHE A 138 11.21 -7.10 -4.37
CA PHE A 138 9.94 -7.61 -4.88
C PHE A 138 9.02 -6.47 -5.27
N THR A 139 8.01 -6.74 -6.10
CA THR A 139 6.90 -5.81 -6.32
C THR A 139 5.74 -6.16 -5.41
N LEU A 140 5.14 -5.16 -4.75
CA LEU A 140 4.03 -5.39 -3.82
C LEU A 140 2.94 -6.26 -4.45
N PRO A 141 2.53 -7.36 -3.80
CA PRO A 141 1.46 -8.19 -4.34
C PRO A 141 0.11 -7.52 -4.09
N THR A 142 -0.66 -7.37 -5.15
CA THR A 142 -1.98 -6.71 -5.18
C THR A 142 -3.02 -7.54 -5.92
N LEU A 143 -2.60 -8.57 -6.65
CA LEU A 143 -3.46 -9.35 -7.53
C LEU A 143 -3.76 -10.75 -6.98
N PRO A 144 -5.02 -11.21 -7.09
CA PRO A 144 -5.40 -12.58 -6.80
C PRO A 144 -4.95 -13.55 -7.92
N SER A 145 -5.39 -14.80 -7.85
CA SER A 145 -5.09 -15.78 -8.90
C SER A 145 -5.76 -15.41 -10.23
N VAL A 146 -5.25 -15.95 -11.35
CA VAL A 146 -5.86 -15.74 -12.68
C VAL A 146 -7.31 -16.23 -12.70
N ASN A 147 -7.60 -17.36 -12.05
CA ASN A 147 -8.94 -17.95 -12.05
C ASN A 147 -9.96 -17.03 -11.35
N GLU A 148 -9.59 -16.45 -10.21
CA GLU A 148 -10.46 -15.50 -9.52
C GLU A 148 -10.69 -14.22 -10.33
N ILE A 149 -9.68 -13.72 -11.04
CA ILE A 149 -9.86 -12.56 -11.93
C ILE A 149 -10.81 -12.94 -13.09
N LYS A 150 -10.74 -14.17 -13.60
CA LYS A 150 -11.67 -14.66 -14.63
C LYS A 150 -13.10 -14.74 -14.10
N GLU A 151 -13.31 -15.18 -12.86
CA GLU A 151 -14.61 -15.17 -12.20
C GLU A 151 -15.15 -13.74 -12.03
N MET A 152 -14.27 -12.77 -11.76
CA MET A 152 -14.60 -11.35 -11.65
C MET A 152 -14.79 -10.64 -13.00
N LYS A 153 -14.74 -11.33 -14.14
CA LYS A 153 -14.77 -10.71 -15.47
C LYS A 153 -15.96 -9.78 -15.65
N SER A 154 -17.17 -10.23 -15.28
CA SER A 154 -18.41 -9.43 -15.42
C SER A 154 -18.39 -8.16 -14.56
N PHE A 155 -17.81 -8.24 -13.37
CA PHE A 155 -17.64 -7.10 -12.47
C PHE A 155 -16.65 -6.07 -13.05
N ILE A 156 -15.50 -6.54 -13.54
CA ILE A 156 -14.47 -5.69 -14.16
C ILE A 156 -14.99 -5.06 -15.47
N SER A 157 -15.69 -5.83 -16.30
CA SER A 157 -16.19 -5.38 -17.60
C SER A 157 -17.52 -4.60 -17.53
N ASN A 158 -18.05 -4.33 -16.34
CA ASN A 158 -19.28 -3.55 -16.19
C ASN A 158 -19.11 -2.18 -16.88
N SER A 159 -19.98 -1.83 -17.83
CA SER A 159 -19.93 -0.55 -18.55
C SER A 159 -20.87 0.50 -17.97
N LYS A 160 -21.82 0.11 -17.09
CA LYS A 160 -22.81 1.02 -16.48
C LYS A 160 -22.18 1.72 -15.28
N ARG A 161 -21.62 2.89 -15.52
CA ARG A 161 -20.87 3.67 -14.52
C ARG A 161 -21.18 5.16 -14.60
N LYS A 162 -20.95 5.85 -13.49
CA LYS A 162 -20.96 7.32 -13.43
C LYS A 162 -19.83 7.85 -14.31
N LYS A 163 -20.14 8.80 -15.20
CA LYS A 163 -19.15 9.59 -15.96
C LYS A 163 -18.49 10.63 -15.04
N LYS A 164 -17.77 10.13 -14.03
CA LYS A 164 -17.13 10.86 -12.96
C LYS A 164 -15.79 10.23 -12.62
N ILE A 165 -14.96 10.98 -11.92
CA ILE A 165 -13.76 10.50 -11.26
C ILE A 165 -13.99 10.45 -9.75
N ASN A 166 -13.60 9.35 -9.11
CA ASN A 166 -13.49 9.30 -7.65
C ASN A 166 -12.04 9.44 -7.17
N TYR A 167 -11.87 9.78 -5.91
CA TYR A 167 -10.62 9.55 -5.19
C TYR A 167 -10.90 8.99 -3.80
N ILE A 168 -10.41 7.78 -3.52
CA ILE A 168 -10.53 7.12 -2.22
C ILE A 168 -9.17 7.13 -1.51
N ALA A 169 -8.98 8.07 -0.59
CA ALA A 169 -7.78 8.15 0.23
C ALA A 169 -8.07 8.83 1.55
N SER A 170 -7.37 8.46 2.62
CA SER A 170 -7.36 9.28 3.83
C SER A 170 -6.53 10.54 3.59
N ASN A 171 -7.03 11.69 4.06
CA ASN A 171 -6.21 12.88 4.18
C ASN A 171 -5.08 12.57 5.16
N LYS A 172 -3.85 12.63 4.66
CA LYS A 172 -2.60 12.42 5.39
C LYS A 172 -1.63 13.50 4.91
N SER A 173 -0.71 13.89 5.77
CA SER A 173 0.28 14.92 5.46
C SER A 173 1.69 14.40 5.72
N ALA A 174 2.65 14.86 4.93
CA ALA A 174 4.07 14.67 5.15
C ALA A 174 4.86 15.90 4.69
N LEU A 175 5.97 16.18 5.38
CA LEU A 175 6.96 17.20 5.02
C LEU A 175 7.93 16.70 3.93
N ASN A 176 8.05 15.39 3.75
CA ASN A 176 8.97 14.82 2.79
C ASN A 176 8.65 15.28 1.36
N LYS A 177 9.61 15.94 0.70
CA LYS A 177 9.52 16.43 -0.68
C LYS A 177 9.21 15.35 -1.73
N ASN A 178 9.58 14.11 -1.45
CA ASN A 178 9.31 12.96 -2.31
C ASN A 178 7.93 12.36 -2.05
N SER A 179 7.19 12.85 -1.06
CA SER A 179 5.79 12.46 -0.87
C SER A 179 4.88 13.21 -1.83
N SER A 180 3.80 12.55 -2.26
CA SER A 180 2.75 13.17 -3.04
C SER A 180 1.67 13.86 -2.20
N PHE A 181 1.73 13.89 -0.86
CA PHE A 181 0.64 14.43 -0.03
C PHE A 181 0.30 15.89 -0.34
N LEU A 182 1.30 16.75 -0.58
CA LEU A 182 1.05 18.13 -1.01
C LEU A 182 0.33 18.21 -2.37
N PHE A 183 0.71 17.33 -3.31
CA PHE A 183 0.02 17.25 -4.60
C PHE A 183 -1.42 16.75 -4.43
N ARG A 184 -1.63 15.74 -3.59
CA ARG A 184 -2.96 15.19 -3.26
C ARG A 184 -3.88 16.25 -2.66
N GLU A 185 -3.40 17.02 -1.67
CA GLU A 185 -4.17 18.11 -1.06
C GLU A 185 -4.58 19.14 -2.13
N ARG A 186 -3.60 19.57 -2.95
CA ARG A 186 -3.85 20.55 -4.01
C ARG A 186 -4.85 20.05 -5.05
N ILE A 187 -4.64 18.86 -5.61
CA ILE A 187 -5.51 18.36 -6.67
C ILE A 187 -6.93 18.08 -6.17
N VAL A 188 -7.08 17.62 -4.92
CA VAL A 188 -8.40 17.44 -4.30
C VAL A 188 -9.09 18.78 -4.07
N LYS A 189 -8.36 19.81 -3.62
CA LYS A 189 -8.88 21.18 -3.51
C LYS A 189 -9.32 21.70 -4.86
N ASP A 190 -8.47 21.61 -5.88
CA ASP A 190 -8.75 22.12 -7.23
C ASP A 190 -9.96 21.40 -7.86
N LEU A 191 -10.06 20.07 -7.72
CA LEU A 191 -11.21 19.31 -8.20
C LEU A 191 -12.50 19.63 -7.43
N ASN A 192 -12.43 19.81 -6.11
CA ASN A 192 -13.60 20.25 -5.32
C ASN A 192 -14.08 21.64 -5.71
N LEU A 193 -13.17 22.56 -6.03
CA LEU A 193 -13.50 23.94 -6.38
C LEU A 193 -14.05 24.08 -7.79
N TYR A 194 -13.35 23.49 -8.77
CA TYR A 194 -13.57 23.80 -10.17
C TYR A 194 -14.30 22.69 -10.93
N GLU A 195 -14.32 21.46 -10.40
CA GLU A 195 -14.80 20.26 -11.09
C GLU A 195 -15.73 19.40 -10.20
N SER A 196 -16.42 20.02 -9.24
CA SER A 196 -17.25 19.34 -8.23
C SER A 196 -18.38 18.48 -8.82
N LYS A 197 -18.86 18.79 -10.02
CA LYS A 197 -19.88 17.99 -10.72
C LYS A 197 -19.34 16.64 -11.18
N ILE A 198 -18.05 16.55 -11.51
CA ILE A 198 -17.42 15.34 -12.04
C ILE A 198 -16.56 14.60 -11.01
N PHE A 199 -16.36 15.16 -9.82
CA PHE A 199 -15.47 14.62 -8.79
C PHE A 199 -16.21 14.22 -7.52
N ASP A 200 -15.98 12.99 -7.06
CA ASP A 200 -16.43 12.51 -5.75
C ASP A 200 -15.24 12.09 -4.89
N LEU A 201 -15.12 12.68 -3.69
CA LEU A 201 -14.04 12.42 -2.74
C LEU A 201 -14.51 11.48 -1.63
N TYR A 202 -13.69 10.50 -1.28
CA TYR A 202 -13.92 9.59 -0.17
C TYR A 202 -12.69 9.44 0.71
N GLY A 203 -12.92 9.06 1.95
CA GLY A 203 -11.90 8.73 2.95
C GLY A 203 -11.89 9.68 4.13
N ASN A 204 -11.04 9.34 5.11
CA ASN A 204 -11.04 9.99 6.41
C ASN A 204 -10.21 11.27 6.44
N GLY A 205 -10.68 12.23 7.23
CA GLY A 205 -9.89 13.39 7.63
C GLY A 205 -9.80 14.51 6.60
N TRP A 206 -10.55 14.50 5.51
CA TRP A 206 -10.58 15.60 4.54
C TRP A 206 -11.17 16.89 5.11
N GLU A 207 -12.09 16.79 6.08
CA GLU A 207 -12.68 17.95 6.77
C GLU A 207 -11.71 18.73 7.67
N ARG A 208 -10.53 18.14 7.97
CA ARG A 208 -9.54 18.70 8.91
C ARG A 208 -8.12 18.59 8.35
N ARG A 209 -7.24 19.55 8.63
CA ARG A 209 -5.82 19.34 8.32
C ARG A 209 -5.20 18.28 9.23
N GLN A 210 -4.21 17.56 8.70
CA GLN A 210 -3.43 16.58 9.44
C GLN A 210 -2.07 17.15 9.80
N ILE A 211 -1.60 16.83 11.01
CA ILE A 211 -0.21 17.08 11.38
C ILE A 211 0.65 16.12 10.55
N PRO A 212 1.71 16.59 9.87
CA PRO A 212 2.64 15.72 9.16
C PRO A 212 3.26 14.68 10.09
N MET A 213 3.13 13.40 9.75
CA MET A 213 3.60 12.31 10.63
C MET A 213 5.12 12.13 10.64
N ASP A 214 5.81 12.76 9.71
CA ASP A 214 7.26 12.80 9.56
C ASP A 214 7.88 14.10 10.15
N MET A 215 7.08 14.92 10.84
CA MET A 215 7.57 16.09 11.56
C MET A 215 8.56 15.67 12.66
N PRO A 216 9.70 16.36 12.83
CA PRO A 216 10.60 16.12 13.95
C PRO A 216 9.86 16.20 15.28
N LEU A 217 10.14 15.26 16.18
CA LEU A 217 9.55 15.21 17.52
C LEU A 217 8.01 15.09 17.55
N ILE A 218 7.39 14.62 16.46
CA ILE A 218 5.93 14.39 16.38
C ILE A 218 5.39 13.58 17.56
N PHE A 219 6.19 12.67 18.13
CA PHE A 219 5.79 11.88 19.29
C PHE A 219 5.53 12.72 20.54
N LEU A 220 6.25 13.83 20.74
CA LEU A 220 6.01 14.77 21.85
C LEU A 220 4.71 15.53 21.62
N ILE A 221 4.49 16.00 20.38
CA ILE A 221 3.28 16.74 19.98
C ILE A 221 2.05 15.86 20.14
N VAL A 222 2.08 14.62 19.65
CA VAL A 222 0.93 13.71 19.67
C VAL A 222 0.61 13.22 21.09
N ARG A 223 1.61 13.10 21.97
CA ARG A 223 1.42 12.68 23.37
C ARG A 223 0.81 13.76 24.26
N ASN A 224 1.09 15.04 23.99
CA ASN A 224 0.55 16.14 24.79
C ASN A 224 -0.70 16.74 24.13
N LYS A 225 -1.88 16.53 24.76
CA LYS A 225 -3.17 16.98 24.23
C LYS A 225 -3.25 18.50 23.99
N TYR A 226 -2.58 19.30 24.82
CA TYR A 226 -2.61 20.76 24.73
C TYR A 226 -1.74 21.26 23.58
N ILE A 227 -0.51 20.75 23.46
CA ILE A 227 0.40 21.05 22.34
C ILE A 227 -0.26 20.64 21.02
N LYS A 228 -0.83 19.43 20.97
CA LYS A 228 -1.58 18.95 19.80
C LYS A 228 -2.71 19.91 19.42
N LYS A 229 -3.49 20.39 20.39
CA LYS A 229 -4.59 21.34 20.14
C LYS A 229 -4.08 22.68 19.60
N LEU A 230 -3.01 23.23 20.19
CA LEU A 230 -2.38 24.47 19.71
C LEU A 230 -1.88 24.34 18.27
N VAL A 231 -1.14 23.27 17.96
CA VAL A 231 -0.62 22.99 16.62
C VAL A 231 -1.76 22.85 15.61
N LEU A 232 -2.83 22.10 15.96
CA LEU A 232 -3.99 21.94 15.08
C LEU A 232 -4.72 23.26 14.85
N ASN A 233 -4.90 24.08 15.89
CA ASN A 233 -5.52 25.40 15.76
C ASN A 233 -4.74 26.26 14.78
N PHE A 234 -3.41 26.32 14.91
CA PHE A 234 -2.55 27.10 14.04
C PHE A 234 -2.61 26.63 12.58
N ILE A 235 -2.53 25.31 12.36
CA ILE A 235 -2.60 24.72 11.02
C ILE A 235 -3.96 24.95 10.34
N ASN A 236 -5.03 25.06 11.13
CA ASN A 236 -6.40 25.25 10.64
C ASN A 236 -6.77 26.71 10.31
N ILE A 237 -5.93 27.71 10.63
CA ILE A 237 -6.24 29.14 10.36
C ILE A 237 -6.46 29.40 8.86
N PHE A 238 -5.69 28.75 7.98
CA PHE A 238 -5.77 28.92 6.53
C PHE A 238 -6.55 27.78 5.84
N ARG A 239 -7.59 27.25 6.51
CA ARG A 239 -8.33 26.06 6.05
C ARG A 239 -9.15 26.37 4.81
N TYR A 240 -9.05 25.47 3.83
CA TYR A 240 -10.05 25.32 2.78
C TYR A 240 -10.93 24.10 3.11
N SER A 241 -12.25 24.23 2.99
CA SER A 241 -13.18 23.12 3.25
C SER A 241 -13.31 22.25 2.00
N THR A 242 -12.81 21.03 2.05
CA THR A 242 -13.03 20.03 0.98
C THR A 242 -14.27 19.21 1.31
N LYS A 243 -15.22 19.10 0.38
CA LYS A 243 -16.40 18.25 0.55
C LYS A 243 -16.00 16.79 0.38
N SER A 244 -16.18 15.98 1.41
CA SER A 244 -15.96 14.52 1.36
C SER A 244 -17.27 13.77 1.55
N ASN A 245 -17.42 12.66 0.85
CA ASN A 245 -18.52 11.71 1.05
C ASN A 245 -18.25 10.73 2.21
N GLY A 246 -17.14 10.91 2.94
CA GLY A 246 -16.81 10.13 4.14
C GLY A 246 -16.19 8.76 3.83
N MET A 247 -16.30 7.83 4.77
CA MET A 247 -15.78 6.46 4.62
C MET A 247 -16.64 5.66 3.64
N VAL A 248 -15.98 4.81 2.84
CA VAL A 248 -16.66 3.82 2.00
C VAL A 248 -16.85 2.52 2.76
N LYS A 249 -17.97 1.83 2.52
CA LYS A 249 -18.22 0.50 3.09
C LYS A 249 -17.32 -0.55 2.42
N LEU A 250 -17.41 -0.64 1.09
CA LEU A 250 -16.59 -1.52 0.27
C LEU A 250 -15.91 -0.70 -0.82
N LYS A 251 -14.58 -0.75 -0.83
CA LYS A 251 -13.76 0.05 -1.76
C LYS A 251 -13.98 -0.40 -3.21
N SER A 252 -13.98 -1.70 -3.47
CA SER A 252 -14.17 -2.28 -4.81
C SER A 252 -15.54 -1.93 -5.40
N GLU A 253 -16.62 -2.07 -4.61
CA GLU A 253 -17.97 -1.67 -5.04
C GLU A 253 -18.05 -0.18 -5.34
N THR A 254 -17.46 0.66 -4.48
CA THR A 254 -17.44 2.11 -4.71
C THR A 254 -16.70 2.44 -6.00
N LEU A 255 -15.50 1.90 -6.20
CA LEU A 255 -14.71 2.11 -7.43
C LEU A 255 -15.47 1.62 -8.67
N ASN A 256 -16.21 0.51 -8.57
CA ASN A 256 -16.96 -0.06 -9.69
C ASN A 256 -18.03 0.89 -10.24
N GLN A 257 -18.56 1.79 -9.41
CA GLN A 257 -19.55 2.77 -9.83
C GLN A 257 -18.98 3.88 -10.73
N TYR A 258 -17.66 4.01 -10.90
CA TYR A 258 -17.03 5.14 -11.59
C TYR A 258 -16.26 4.71 -12.83
N ASP A 259 -16.37 5.51 -13.90
CA ASP A 259 -15.53 5.37 -15.07
C ASP A 259 -14.04 5.52 -14.74
N PHE A 260 -13.70 6.48 -13.86
CA PHE A 260 -12.33 6.83 -13.54
C PHE A 260 -12.07 6.86 -12.04
N SER A 261 -10.83 6.54 -11.65
CA SER A 261 -10.36 6.63 -10.27
C SER A 261 -8.97 7.25 -10.22
N LEU A 262 -8.78 8.23 -9.34
CA LEU A 262 -7.49 8.88 -9.17
C LEU A 262 -6.52 7.96 -8.43
N ALA A 263 -5.46 7.53 -9.11
CA ALA A 263 -4.46 6.58 -8.65
C ALA A 263 -3.13 7.30 -8.39
N ILE A 264 -2.96 7.87 -7.19
CA ILE A 264 -1.75 8.61 -6.82
C ILE A 264 -0.90 7.77 -5.88
N GLU A 265 0.36 7.51 -6.21
CA GLU A 265 1.29 6.86 -5.29
C GLU A 265 1.71 7.80 -4.15
N PRO A 266 1.82 7.32 -2.89
CA PRO A 266 2.14 8.18 -1.74
C PRO A 266 3.58 8.70 -1.76
N PHE A 267 4.45 8.06 -2.54
CA PHE A 267 5.87 8.34 -2.62
C PHE A 267 6.34 8.29 -4.07
N LEU A 268 7.19 9.25 -4.43
CA LEU A 268 7.70 9.49 -5.79
C LEU A 268 9.24 9.46 -5.83
N GLY A 269 9.88 9.12 -4.72
CA GLY A 269 11.34 9.06 -4.61
C GLY A 269 11.90 7.70 -5.01
N SER A 270 13.11 7.43 -4.51
CA SER A 270 13.77 6.13 -4.60
C SER A 270 13.72 5.42 -3.24
N PRO A 271 13.47 4.09 -3.17
CA PRO A 271 13.17 3.20 -4.30
C PRO A 271 11.83 3.53 -4.97
N LYS A 272 11.72 3.23 -6.28
CA LYS A 272 10.46 3.37 -7.00
C LYS A 272 9.51 2.26 -6.58
N ILE A 273 8.28 2.62 -6.23
CA ILE A 273 7.27 1.70 -5.70
C ILE A 273 5.94 1.91 -6.41
N VAL A 274 5.27 0.80 -6.70
CA VAL A 274 3.89 0.76 -7.18
C VAL A 274 3.08 -0.03 -6.15
N LEU A 275 1.99 0.56 -5.69
CA LEU A 275 1.15 -0.03 -4.65
C LEU A 275 -0.22 -0.45 -5.23
N GLU A 276 -1.19 -0.71 -4.34
CA GLU A 276 -2.55 -1.05 -4.71
C GLU A 276 -3.29 0.07 -5.46
N LYS A 277 -2.73 1.29 -5.49
CA LYS A 277 -3.38 2.48 -6.08
C LYS A 277 -3.72 2.31 -7.56
N LEU A 278 -2.91 1.59 -8.32
CA LEU A 278 -3.22 1.22 -9.71
C LEU A 278 -4.16 0.03 -9.82
N PHE A 279 -3.95 -0.99 -8.98
CA PHE A 279 -4.61 -2.28 -9.14
C PHE A 279 -6.02 -2.32 -8.58
N ASP A 280 -6.31 -1.61 -7.49
CA ASP A 280 -7.65 -1.52 -6.92
C ASP A 280 -8.67 -0.99 -7.94
N PRO A 281 -8.43 0.13 -8.66
CA PRO A 281 -9.35 0.56 -9.70
C PRO A 281 -9.40 -0.41 -10.89
N MET A 282 -8.28 -1.01 -11.29
CA MET A 282 -8.26 -2.04 -12.35
C MET A 282 -9.16 -3.24 -12.02
N LEU A 283 -9.01 -3.81 -10.82
CA LEU A 283 -9.83 -4.93 -10.32
C LEU A 283 -11.30 -4.55 -10.14
N ALA A 284 -11.61 -3.27 -9.99
CA ALA A 284 -12.97 -2.75 -9.97
C ALA A 284 -13.49 -2.35 -11.37
N GLY A 285 -12.68 -2.43 -12.43
CA GLY A 285 -13.03 -1.98 -13.78
C GLY A 285 -13.12 -0.46 -13.97
N SER A 286 -12.62 0.30 -12.99
CA SER A 286 -12.47 1.75 -13.08
C SER A 286 -11.12 2.07 -13.72
N ILE A 287 -11.08 3.01 -14.66
CA ILE A 287 -9.87 3.36 -15.38
C ILE A 287 -8.97 4.21 -14.46
N PRO A 288 -7.75 3.75 -14.14
CA PRO A 288 -6.86 4.49 -13.25
C PRO A 288 -6.34 5.76 -13.95
N ILE A 289 -6.47 6.92 -13.30
CA ILE A 289 -5.75 8.15 -13.68
C ILE A 289 -4.54 8.28 -12.76
N TYR A 290 -3.37 7.95 -13.30
CA TYR A 290 -2.18 7.61 -12.55
C TYR A 290 -1.16 8.76 -12.42
N TYR A 291 -0.70 8.98 -11.18
CA TYR A 291 0.44 9.82 -10.86
C TYR A 291 1.40 9.08 -9.92
N GLY A 292 2.56 8.68 -10.45
CA GLY A 292 3.56 7.91 -9.74
C GLY A 292 4.83 7.71 -10.58
N PRO A 293 5.74 6.81 -10.15
CA PRO A 293 6.92 6.45 -10.93
C PRO A 293 6.56 5.92 -12.33
N ASP A 294 7.53 5.90 -13.23
CA ASP A 294 7.36 5.24 -14.52
C ASP A 294 7.36 3.71 -14.36
N ILE A 295 6.45 3.02 -15.04
CA ILE A 295 6.21 1.58 -14.88
C ILE A 295 6.22 0.91 -16.26
N SER A 296 7.37 0.38 -16.65
CA SER A 296 7.52 -0.34 -17.93
C SER A 296 6.77 -1.68 -17.97
N SER A 297 6.46 -2.26 -16.82
CA SER A 297 5.82 -3.57 -16.72
C SER A 297 4.30 -3.57 -16.77
N ILE A 298 3.67 -2.40 -16.85
CA ILE A 298 2.22 -2.26 -17.03
C ILE A 298 2.01 -1.52 -18.36
N PRO A 299 1.26 -2.09 -19.33
CA PRO A 299 1.00 -1.41 -20.60
C PRO A 299 0.38 -0.02 -20.42
N ASN A 300 0.82 0.95 -21.22
CA ASN A 300 0.36 2.34 -21.14
C ASN A 300 -1.13 2.53 -21.50
N ASP A 301 -1.74 1.54 -22.11
CA ASP A 301 -3.16 1.48 -22.45
C ASP A 301 -4.01 0.79 -21.37
N CYS A 302 -3.44 0.54 -20.19
CA CYS A 302 -4.14 0.08 -18.99
C CYS A 302 -4.45 1.21 -17.99
N TYR A 303 -3.89 2.40 -18.19
CA TYR A 303 -4.09 3.54 -17.30
C TYR A 303 -3.89 4.87 -18.04
N LEU A 304 -4.33 5.96 -17.43
CA LEU A 304 -4.16 7.32 -17.96
C LEU A 304 -3.11 8.05 -17.14
N ARG A 305 -1.94 8.27 -17.71
CA ARG A 305 -0.87 9.00 -17.01
C ARG A 305 -1.20 10.49 -16.95
N ILE A 306 -0.93 11.11 -15.79
CA ILE A 306 -0.96 12.56 -15.62
C ILE A 306 0.38 13.10 -15.11
N LYS A 307 0.65 14.36 -15.43
CA LYS A 307 1.76 15.14 -14.86
C LYS A 307 1.26 16.09 -13.78
N LYS A 308 2.11 16.44 -12.82
CA LYS A 308 1.81 17.44 -11.79
C LYS A 308 1.38 18.77 -12.40
N SER A 309 2.11 19.22 -13.42
CA SER A 309 1.76 20.40 -14.21
C SER A 309 0.53 20.09 -15.07
N GLY A 310 -0.51 20.92 -14.94
CA GLY A 310 -1.75 20.78 -15.71
C GLY A 310 -2.59 19.55 -15.35
N ALA A 311 -2.41 18.96 -14.16
CA ALA A 311 -3.15 17.77 -13.72
C ALA A 311 -4.67 17.96 -13.80
N LEU A 312 -5.19 19.09 -13.30
CA LEU A 312 -6.62 19.42 -13.34
C LEU A 312 -7.18 19.39 -14.76
N LYS A 313 -6.51 20.07 -15.70
CA LYS A 313 -6.91 20.11 -17.11
C LYS A 313 -6.86 18.74 -17.77
N GLN A 314 -5.83 17.94 -17.48
CA GLN A 314 -5.72 16.56 -17.99
C GLN A 314 -6.86 15.69 -17.48
N ILE A 315 -7.14 15.73 -16.18
CA ILE A 315 -8.25 14.99 -15.55
C ILE A 315 -9.58 15.39 -16.18
N SER A 316 -9.89 16.69 -16.22
CA SER A 316 -11.12 17.22 -16.80
C SER A 316 -11.28 16.78 -18.26
N ASN A 317 -10.20 16.83 -19.05
CA ASN A 317 -10.22 16.40 -20.45
C ASN A 317 -10.52 14.90 -20.59
N TYR A 318 -9.90 14.04 -19.77
CA TYR A 318 -10.19 12.61 -19.78
C TYR A 318 -11.65 12.31 -19.39
N VAL A 319 -12.13 12.89 -18.29
CA VAL A 319 -13.47 12.59 -17.77
C VAL A 319 -14.57 13.10 -18.72
N ASN A 320 -14.40 14.32 -19.26
CA ASN A 320 -15.44 14.96 -20.05
C ASN A 320 -15.46 14.51 -21.52
N LYS A 321 -14.29 14.29 -22.14
CA LYS A 321 -14.19 14.07 -23.59
C LYS A 321 -13.95 12.63 -24.02
N MET A 322 -13.61 11.72 -23.11
CA MET A 322 -13.35 10.33 -23.51
C MET A 322 -14.66 9.63 -23.90
N SER A 323 -14.67 9.04 -25.11
CA SER A 323 -15.82 8.31 -25.65
C SER A 323 -16.03 6.98 -24.90
N LYS A 324 -17.22 6.39 -25.06
CA LYS A 324 -17.56 5.11 -24.46
C LYS A 324 -16.65 4.00 -24.99
N GLU A 325 -16.42 3.98 -26.30
CA GLU A 325 -15.61 2.99 -27.02
C GLU A 325 -14.18 3.00 -26.51
N LYS A 326 -13.60 4.19 -26.32
CA LYS A 326 -12.25 4.32 -25.77
C LYS A 326 -12.16 3.79 -24.34
N LYS A 327 -13.16 4.04 -23.50
CA LYS A 327 -13.22 3.49 -22.14
C LYS A 327 -13.32 1.97 -22.14
N GLU A 328 -14.11 1.38 -23.05
CA GLU A 328 -14.20 -0.07 -23.19
C GLU A 328 -12.88 -0.70 -23.65
N ILE A 329 -12.14 -0.03 -24.55
CA ILE A 329 -10.79 -0.46 -24.93
C ILE A 329 -9.85 -0.49 -23.72
N TYR A 330 -9.84 0.57 -22.90
CA TYR A 330 -9.04 0.58 -21.66
C TYR A 330 -9.43 -0.58 -20.72
N ARG A 331 -10.72 -0.83 -20.50
CA ARG A 331 -11.17 -1.93 -19.62
C ARG A 331 -10.78 -3.30 -20.15
N ARG A 332 -10.92 -3.50 -21.46
CA ARG A 332 -10.48 -4.74 -22.11
C ARG A 332 -8.97 -4.93 -21.91
N ASN A 333 -8.16 -3.92 -22.20
CA ASN A 333 -6.72 -3.97 -22.03
C ASN A 333 -6.31 -4.22 -20.57
N ILE A 334 -6.98 -3.56 -19.62
CA ILE A 334 -6.81 -3.81 -18.18
C ILE A 334 -7.08 -5.29 -17.86
N TYR A 335 -8.22 -5.83 -18.30
CA TYR A 335 -8.58 -7.22 -18.05
C TYR A 335 -7.55 -8.20 -18.63
N GLU A 336 -7.15 -8.00 -19.89
CA GLU A 336 -6.14 -8.84 -20.55
C GLU A 336 -4.79 -8.78 -19.81
N PHE A 337 -4.36 -7.58 -19.39
CA PHE A 337 -3.17 -7.44 -18.56
C PHE A 337 -3.30 -8.20 -17.24
N LEU A 338 -4.42 -8.05 -16.52
CA LEU A 338 -4.66 -8.67 -15.22
C LEU A 338 -4.61 -10.21 -15.25
N ILE A 339 -4.94 -10.85 -16.38
CA ILE A 339 -4.85 -12.31 -16.56
C ILE A 339 -3.56 -12.77 -17.27
N SER A 340 -2.74 -11.84 -17.74
CA SER A 340 -1.50 -12.13 -18.45
C SER A 340 -0.36 -12.60 -17.51
N LYS A 341 0.67 -13.21 -18.10
CA LYS A 341 1.93 -13.53 -17.42
C LYS A 341 2.68 -12.28 -16.94
N ALA A 342 2.54 -11.14 -17.64
CA ALA A 342 3.21 -9.90 -17.25
C ALA A 342 2.74 -9.38 -15.86
N ALA A 343 1.51 -9.73 -15.48
CA ALA A 343 0.95 -9.40 -14.17
C ALA A 343 1.38 -10.34 -13.03
N ASP A 344 2.05 -11.47 -13.33
CA ASP A 344 2.34 -12.51 -12.32
C ASP A 344 3.19 -11.99 -11.17
N LYS A 345 4.11 -11.04 -11.41
CA LYS A 345 4.93 -10.45 -10.35
C LYS A 345 4.15 -9.65 -9.31
N TYR A 346 2.91 -9.26 -9.62
CA TYR A 346 2.00 -8.57 -8.69
C TYR A 346 1.05 -9.54 -7.98
N ARG A 347 1.17 -10.86 -8.18
CA ARG A 347 0.29 -11.84 -7.55
C ARG A 347 0.73 -12.23 -6.16
N TYR A 348 -0.24 -12.47 -5.29
CA TYR A 348 -0.01 -12.97 -3.93
C TYR A 348 0.83 -14.26 -3.91
N LYS A 349 0.52 -15.21 -4.80
CA LYS A 349 1.24 -16.49 -4.87
C LYS A 349 2.70 -16.34 -5.32
N THR A 350 2.97 -15.46 -6.27
CA THR A 350 4.35 -15.21 -6.75
C THR A 350 5.20 -14.59 -5.65
N TYR A 351 4.63 -13.61 -4.92
CA TYR A 351 5.27 -13.02 -3.76
C TYR A 351 5.53 -14.04 -2.64
N ALA A 352 4.54 -14.87 -2.32
CA ALA A 352 4.66 -15.91 -1.29
C ALA A 352 5.84 -16.87 -1.59
N LYS A 353 5.92 -17.36 -2.83
CA LYS A 353 7.02 -18.22 -3.29
C LYS A 353 8.38 -17.52 -3.24
N PHE A 354 8.43 -16.27 -3.69
CA PHE A 354 9.64 -15.46 -3.61
C PHE A 354 10.11 -15.33 -2.15
N LEU A 355 9.24 -14.91 -1.23
CA LEU A 355 9.60 -14.77 0.18
C LEU A 355 10.11 -16.08 0.77
N LEU A 356 9.40 -17.19 0.54
CA LEU A 356 9.81 -18.50 1.02
C LEU A 356 11.23 -18.85 0.56
N ASN A 357 11.51 -18.67 -0.74
CA ASN A 357 12.84 -18.92 -1.29
C ASN A 357 13.91 -18.05 -0.63
N GLU A 358 13.64 -16.76 -0.42
CA GLU A 358 14.59 -15.82 0.18
C GLU A 358 14.89 -16.08 1.67
N ILE A 359 13.97 -16.77 2.33
CA ILE A 359 14.00 -17.13 3.76
C ILE A 359 14.71 -18.47 3.96
N VAL A 360 14.48 -19.43 3.07
CA VAL A 360 15.11 -20.77 3.11
C VAL A 360 16.53 -20.75 2.56
N SER A 361 16.83 -19.93 1.53
CA SER A 361 18.20 -19.63 1.08
C SER A 361 18.96 -18.91 2.18
#